data_AF-A0AAV6YW55-F1
#
_entry.id   AF-A0AAV6YW55-F1
#
_cell.length_a   1.000
_cell.length_b   1.000
_cell.length_c   1.000
_cell.angle_alpha   90.00
_cell.angle_beta   90.00
_cell.angle_gamma   90.00
#
_symmetry.space_group_name_H-M   'P 1'
#
loop_
_entity.id
_entity.type
_entity.pdbx_description
1 polymer ?
#
loop_
_entity_poly.entity_id
_entity_poly.type
_entity_poly.pdbx_seq_one_letter_code
_entity_poly.pdbx_strand_id
1 'polypeptide(L)'
;MEQIQLRVEDISSVEIIGGATRIPAVKERIARFFGKDVSTTLIADEAVARGCALQCAILSPAFKVREFSVTDVVPYPISLKWSTEADEAEGIHEVFSRNHAAPFSKVLTFYRKNPFQLEAFYSDPAAIPYPEAKIGQFVVQNISQSKDGEKAKVKVKVRVNTHGIFSVSTASVVEKMEVDEVEEQAADSGLEGKNQGSVDAMEEDKPGQQDHPEAGTQPQVQTDEQPSPPPPESTAEEHRMADNEKVEKKSDKPPEAKKPKMKVKNIEVPIEANFVWQLGKDLLNMYIENEGKMILQDKLEKERNDAKNAVEEYVYEYRDKLSGPYGRFISEEDLGCFSEILTETENWLYEDGEDQSRQVYVDKLQELKVNE
;
A
#
# COMPACT_ATOMS: atom_id res chain seq x y z
N MET A 1 -23.96 -9.91 9.30
CA MET A 1 -24.60 -11.18 8.90
C MET A 1 -25.06 -11.08 7.45
N GLU A 2 -26.14 -10.37 7.15
CA GLU A 2 -26.71 -10.21 5.79
C GLU A 2 -25.67 -9.92 4.69
N GLN A 3 -24.84 -8.89 4.86
CA GLN A 3 -23.79 -8.47 3.90
C GLN A 3 -22.73 -9.54 3.59
N ILE A 4 -22.56 -10.54 4.46
CA ILE A 4 -21.58 -11.63 4.31
C ILE A 4 -22.26 -13.00 4.11
N GLN A 5 -23.59 -13.03 4.01
CA GLN A 5 -24.42 -14.23 3.80
C GLN A 5 -24.23 -15.37 4.82
N LEU A 6 -23.60 -15.09 5.98
CA LEU A 6 -23.46 -16.03 7.09
C LEU A 6 -24.57 -15.87 8.13
N ARG A 7 -24.86 -16.96 8.84
CA ARG A 7 -25.77 -17.00 9.99
C ARG A 7 -24.98 -16.85 11.29
N VAL A 8 -25.68 -16.65 12.41
CA VAL A 8 -25.03 -16.37 13.71
C VAL A 8 -24.34 -17.63 14.26
N GLU A 9 -24.88 -18.82 14.00
CA GLU A 9 -24.24 -20.08 14.40
C GLU A 9 -22.85 -20.27 13.78
N ASP A 10 -22.64 -19.77 12.55
CA ASP A 10 -21.42 -19.96 11.74
C ASP A 10 -20.19 -19.20 12.29
N ILE A 11 -20.39 -18.23 13.20
CA ILE A 11 -19.32 -17.41 13.79
C ILE A 11 -18.62 -18.16 14.93
N SER A 12 -17.39 -18.64 14.73
CA SER A 12 -16.69 -19.49 15.73
C SER A 12 -16.40 -18.79 17.07
N SER A 13 -16.02 -17.51 17.07
CA SER A 13 -15.64 -16.74 18.27
C SER A 13 -15.91 -15.25 18.08
N VAL A 14 -16.02 -14.50 19.18
CA VAL A 14 -16.33 -13.05 19.17
C VAL A 14 -15.31 -12.29 20.02
N GLU A 15 -14.13 -11.99 19.45
CA GLU A 15 -13.14 -11.12 20.10
C GLU A 15 -13.64 -9.66 20.13
N ILE A 16 -13.39 -8.96 21.24
CA ILE A 16 -13.74 -7.53 21.41
C ILE A 16 -12.49 -6.69 21.72
N ILE A 17 -12.37 -5.55 21.03
CA ILE A 17 -11.24 -4.61 21.14
C ILE A 17 -11.74 -3.16 21.27
N GLY A 18 -10.87 -2.25 21.73
CA GLY A 18 -11.18 -0.83 21.93
C GLY A 18 -11.93 -0.54 23.23
N GLY A 19 -11.57 0.56 23.91
CA GLY A 19 -11.98 0.85 25.29
C GLY A 19 -13.49 0.88 25.57
N ALA A 20 -14.32 1.27 24.59
CA ALA A 20 -15.79 1.28 24.74
C ALA A 20 -16.38 -0.12 24.99
N THR A 21 -15.73 -1.19 24.54
CA THR A 21 -16.17 -2.58 24.77
C THR A 21 -15.96 -3.04 26.22
N ARG A 22 -15.30 -2.24 27.08
CA ARG A 22 -15.17 -2.51 28.51
C ARG A 22 -16.51 -2.37 29.25
N ILE A 23 -17.46 -1.58 28.72
CA ILE A 23 -18.76 -1.32 29.34
C ILE A 23 -19.59 -2.62 29.43
N PRO A 24 -20.03 -3.07 30.63
CA PRO A 24 -20.72 -4.35 30.78
C PRO A 24 -21.96 -4.51 29.90
N ALA A 25 -22.79 -3.47 29.78
CA ALA A 25 -23.99 -3.48 28.93
C ALA A 25 -23.66 -3.60 27.43
N VAL A 26 -22.47 -3.17 26.98
CA VAL A 26 -22.00 -3.36 25.60
C VAL A 26 -21.59 -4.83 25.40
N LYS A 27 -20.80 -5.40 26.32
CA LYS A 27 -20.42 -6.82 26.29
C LYS A 27 -21.63 -7.73 26.28
N GLU A 28 -22.59 -7.51 27.18
CA GLU A 28 -23.81 -8.31 27.29
C GLU A 28 -24.67 -8.21 26.01
N ARG A 29 -24.80 -7.01 25.42
CA ARG A 29 -25.55 -6.83 24.17
C ARG A 29 -24.89 -7.54 22.98
N ILE A 30 -23.57 -7.54 22.91
CA ILE A 30 -22.81 -8.29 21.88
C ILE A 30 -23.00 -9.79 22.10
N ALA A 31 -22.75 -10.29 23.31
CA ALA A 31 -22.88 -11.71 23.63
C ALA A 31 -24.30 -12.25 23.37
N ARG A 32 -25.33 -11.47 23.74
CA ARG A 32 -26.74 -11.81 23.49
C ARG A 32 -27.12 -11.80 22.01
N PHE A 33 -26.48 -10.97 21.18
CA PHE A 33 -26.69 -10.97 19.72
C PHE A 33 -26.05 -12.19 19.05
N PHE A 34 -24.83 -12.57 19.46
CA PHE A 34 -24.14 -13.73 18.89
C PHE A 34 -24.52 -15.08 19.53
N GLY A 35 -25.21 -15.07 20.67
CA GLY A 35 -25.54 -16.27 21.46
C GLY A 35 -24.30 -16.95 22.06
N LYS A 36 -23.19 -16.23 22.20
CA LYS A 36 -21.85 -16.73 22.54
C LYS A 36 -21.13 -15.71 23.42
N ASP A 37 -20.31 -16.17 24.36
CA ASP A 37 -19.51 -15.28 25.20
C ASP A 37 -18.50 -14.47 24.38
N VAL A 38 -18.24 -13.24 24.82
CA VAL A 38 -17.22 -12.38 24.19
C VAL A 38 -15.82 -12.78 24.68
N SER A 39 -14.92 -12.99 23.74
CA SER A 39 -13.52 -13.32 23.98
C SER A 39 -12.68 -12.04 24.11
N THR A 40 -11.63 -12.12 24.91
CA THR A 40 -10.64 -11.04 25.10
C THR A 40 -9.23 -11.64 25.16
N THR A 41 -8.87 -12.49 24.19
CA THR A 41 -7.52 -13.06 24.10
C THR A 41 -6.51 -12.04 23.57
N LEU A 42 -6.99 -11.02 22.85
CA LEU A 42 -6.21 -9.89 22.39
C LEU A 42 -6.17 -8.77 23.45
N ILE A 43 -5.03 -8.08 23.56
CA ILE A 43 -4.91 -6.88 24.39
C ILE A 43 -5.72 -5.75 23.72
N ALA A 44 -6.92 -5.48 24.24
CA ALA A 44 -7.94 -4.66 23.58
C ALA A 44 -7.50 -3.24 23.19
N ASP A 45 -6.50 -2.67 23.85
CA ASP A 45 -5.98 -1.32 23.59
C ASP A 45 -4.79 -1.34 22.59
N GLU A 46 -4.04 -2.44 22.55
CA GLU A 46 -2.79 -2.54 21.78
C GLU A 46 -2.92 -3.35 20.48
N ALA A 47 -3.94 -4.19 20.35
CA ALA A 47 -4.09 -5.14 19.24
C ALA A 47 -4.02 -4.47 17.86
N VAL A 48 -4.64 -3.30 17.71
CA VAL A 48 -4.60 -2.49 16.49
C VAL A 48 -3.17 -2.00 16.21
N ALA A 49 -2.52 -1.38 17.20
CA ALA A 49 -1.16 -0.86 17.04
C ALA A 49 -0.13 -1.96 16.73
N ARG A 50 -0.26 -3.13 17.38
CA ARG A 50 0.56 -4.32 17.09
C ARG A 50 0.32 -4.87 15.68
N GLY A 51 -0.93 -4.87 15.22
CA GLY A 51 -1.29 -5.22 13.84
C GLY A 51 -0.69 -4.26 12.81
N CYS A 52 -0.79 -2.95 13.05
CA CYS A 52 -0.16 -1.93 12.21
C CYS A 52 1.37 -2.07 12.17
N ALA A 53 2.01 -2.30 13.32
CA ALA A 53 3.46 -2.51 13.38
C ALA A 53 3.90 -3.76 12.60
N LEU A 54 3.15 -4.87 12.68
CA LEU A 54 3.38 -6.06 11.87
C LEU A 54 3.20 -5.76 10.37
N GLN A 55 2.17 -5.00 9.98
CA GLN A 55 1.95 -4.63 8.58
C GLN A 55 3.08 -3.71 8.05
N CYS A 56 3.60 -2.78 8.86
CA CYS A 56 4.77 -1.99 8.51
C CYS A 56 6.03 -2.87 8.35
N ALA A 57 6.18 -3.93 9.15
CA ALA A 57 7.27 -4.89 8.99
C ALA A 57 7.09 -5.79 7.73
N ILE A 58 5.87 -6.17 7.37
CA ILE A 58 5.54 -6.86 6.10
C ILE A 58 5.88 -6.00 4.88
N LEU A 59 5.63 -4.69 4.95
CA LEU A 59 5.88 -3.74 3.85
C LEU A 59 7.33 -3.25 3.77
N SER A 60 8.18 -3.54 4.77
CA SER A 60 9.55 -3.04 4.83
C SER A 60 10.54 -4.02 4.21
N PRO A 61 11.35 -3.61 3.21
CA PRO A 61 12.36 -4.47 2.61
C PRO A 61 13.53 -4.79 3.57
N ALA A 62 13.60 -4.14 4.73
CA ALA A 62 14.65 -4.35 5.73
C ALA A 62 14.36 -5.51 6.71
N PHE A 63 13.14 -6.05 6.73
CA PHE A 63 12.74 -7.10 7.69
C PHE A 63 12.20 -8.34 6.99
N LYS A 64 12.65 -9.52 7.42
CA LYS A 64 12.04 -10.80 7.02
C LYS A 64 11.11 -11.30 8.12
N VAL A 65 9.82 -11.08 7.92
CA VAL A 65 8.74 -11.60 8.78
C VAL A 65 8.28 -13.00 8.32
N ARG A 66 7.45 -13.66 9.12
CA ARG A 66 6.73 -14.86 8.69
C ARG A 66 5.72 -14.49 7.61
N GLU A 67 5.60 -15.34 6.59
CA GLU A 67 4.60 -15.19 5.54
C GLU A 67 3.18 -15.14 6.13
N PHE A 68 2.46 -14.06 5.81
CA PHE A 68 1.12 -13.76 6.27
C PHE A 68 0.46 -12.81 5.28
N SER A 69 -0.78 -13.08 4.88
CA SER A 69 -1.52 -12.30 3.90
C SER A 69 -2.88 -11.87 4.46
N VAL A 70 -3.22 -10.60 4.26
CA VAL A 70 -4.55 -10.04 4.56
C VAL A 70 -5.25 -9.77 3.23
N THR A 71 -6.52 -10.14 3.16
CA THR A 71 -7.43 -9.72 2.09
C THR A 71 -8.59 -8.99 2.75
N ASP A 72 -8.77 -7.73 2.37
CA ASP A 72 -9.85 -6.86 2.84
C ASP A 72 -10.93 -6.76 1.76
N VAL A 73 -11.94 -5.91 1.95
CA VAL A 73 -13.09 -5.76 1.03
C VAL A 73 -13.28 -4.32 0.57
N VAL A 74 -13.84 -4.15 -0.63
CA VAL A 74 -14.28 -2.86 -1.19
C VAL A 74 -15.75 -2.61 -0.78
N PRO A 75 -16.05 -1.75 0.22
CA PRO A 75 -17.40 -1.68 0.82
C PRO A 75 -18.45 -1.01 -0.09
N TYR A 76 -18.01 -0.15 -1.01
CA TYR A 76 -18.88 0.56 -1.96
C TYR A 76 -18.49 0.16 -3.38
N PRO A 77 -19.45 -0.25 -4.23
CA PRO A 77 -19.15 -0.62 -5.61
C PRO A 77 -18.56 0.57 -6.38
N ILE A 78 -17.60 0.30 -7.27
CA ILE A 78 -16.89 1.31 -8.07
C ILE A 78 -17.10 1.02 -9.55
N SER A 79 -17.58 2.03 -10.27
CA SER A 79 -17.74 2.03 -11.72
C SER A 79 -16.79 3.02 -12.41
N LEU A 80 -16.54 2.75 -13.69
CA LEU A 80 -15.93 3.70 -14.61
C LEU A 80 -16.96 4.17 -15.63
N LYS A 81 -16.89 5.45 -16.02
CA LYS A 81 -17.58 6.00 -17.20
C LYS A 81 -16.62 6.64 -18.20
N TRP A 82 -16.98 6.65 -19.48
CA TRP A 82 -16.23 7.25 -20.57
C TRP A 82 -17.12 7.63 -21.75
N SER A 83 -16.79 8.67 -22.51
CA SER A 83 -17.44 8.94 -23.80
C SER A 83 -17.05 7.90 -24.85
N THR A 84 -18.00 7.40 -25.64
CA THR A 84 -17.75 6.49 -26.77
C THR A 84 -17.55 7.26 -28.08
N GLU A 85 -16.71 6.73 -28.98
CA GLU A 85 -16.46 7.33 -30.31
C GLU A 85 -17.57 7.03 -31.35
N ALA A 86 -18.72 6.48 -30.94
CA ALA A 86 -19.76 6.00 -31.86
C ALA A 86 -20.90 7.02 -32.04
N ASP A 87 -21.58 7.36 -30.93
CA ASP A 87 -22.83 8.15 -30.94
C ASP A 87 -22.87 9.15 -29.76
N GLU A 88 -21.70 9.66 -29.35
CA GLU A 88 -21.44 10.48 -28.13
C GLU A 88 -21.80 9.82 -26.77
N ALA A 89 -22.56 8.72 -26.78
CA ALA A 89 -23.05 7.99 -25.61
C ALA A 89 -21.95 7.64 -24.59
N GLU A 90 -22.28 7.70 -23.30
CA GLU A 90 -21.39 7.25 -22.22
C GLU A 90 -21.40 5.72 -22.11
N GLY A 91 -20.21 5.10 -22.18
CA GLY A 91 -20.01 3.72 -21.76
C GLY A 91 -19.72 3.68 -20.26
N ILE A 92 -20.43 2.80 -19.53
CA ILE A 92 -20.29 2.61 -18.08
C ILE A 92 -20.00 1.14 -17.79
N HIS A 93 -19.09 0.85 -16.86
CA HIS A 93 -18.80 -0.52 -16.42
C HIS A 93 -18.38 -0.58 -14.95
N GLU A 94 -19.01 -1.48 -14.18
CA GLU A 94 -18.59 -1.77 -12.81
C GLU A 94 -17.24 -2.51 -12.79
N VAL A 95 -16.25 -1.88 -12.18
CA VAL A 95 -14.89 -2.43 -12.09
C VAL A 95 -14.72 -3.26 -10.82
N PHE A 96 -15.26 -2.81 -9.68
CA PHE A 96 -15.23 -3.52 -8.40
C PHE A 96 -16.63 -3.51 -7.79
N SER A 97 -17.18 -4.69 -7.45
CA SER A 97 -18.50 -4.81 -6.84
C SER A 97 -18.48 -4.53 -5.33
N ARG A 98 -19.66 -4.38 -4.72
CA ARG A 98 -19.79 -4.33 -3.25
C ARG A 98 -19.18 -5.59 -2.62
N ASN A 99 -18.35 -5.40 -1.61
CA ASN A 99 -17.57 -6.41 -0.90
C ASN A 99 -16.56 -7.19 -1.77
N HIS A 100 -16.14 -6.65 -2.93
CA HIS A 100 -15.07 -7.26 -3.73
C HIS A 100 -13.76 -7.33 -2.94
N ALA A 101 -13.01 -8.43 -3.07
CA ALA A 101 -11.71 -8.60 -2.40
C ALA A 101 -10.70 -7.51 -2.81
N ALA A 102 -9.86 -7.07 -1.85
CA ALA A 102 -8.78 -6.11 -2.03
C ALA A 102 -7.50 -6.58 -1.30
N PRO A 103 -6.29 -6.30 -1.82
CA PRO A 103 -6.00 -5.60 -3.08
C PRO A 103 -6.34 -6.45 -4.32
N PHE A 104 -6.81 -5.81 -5.39
CA PHE A 104 -7.11 -6.51 -6.66
C PHE A 104 -6.92 -5.60 -7.88
N SER A 105 -6.64 -6.18 -9.04
CA SER A 105 -6.50 -5.44 -10.31
C SER A 105 -7.32 -6.06 -11.44
N LYS A 106 -7.99 -5.21 -12.22
CA LYS A 106 -8.81 -5.59 -13.38
C LYS A 106 -8.25 -4.89 -14.62
N VAL A 107 -8.04 -5.63 -15.70
CA VAL A 107 -7.58 -5.07 -16.98
C VAL A 107 -8.76 -4.88 -17.91
N LEU A 108 -9.05 -3.63 -18.27
CA LEU A 108 -10.01 -3.27 -19.30
C LEU A 108 -9.31 -3.11 -20.66
N THR A 109 -10.05 -3.32 -21.74
CA THR A 109 -9.56 -3.12 -23.12
C THR A 109 -10.46 -2.10 -23.81
N PHE A 110 -9.85 -1.04 -24.32
CA PHE A 110 -10.50 -0.01 -25.12
C PHE A 110 -9.92 -0.02 -26.54
N TYR A 111 -10.69 0.51 -27.50
CA TYR A 111 -10.27 0.70 -28.88
C TYR A 111 -10.46 2.18 -29.23
N ARG A 112 -9.35 2.91 -29.42
CA ARG A 112 -9.34 4.39 -29.48
C ARG A 112 -8.46 4.91 -30.60
N LYS A 113 -8.78 6.10 -31.15
CA LYS A 113 -7.88 6.83 -32.08
C LYS A 113 -7.09 7.97 -31.45
N ASN A 114 -7.61 8.51 -30.34
CA ASN A 114 -7.12 9.71 -29.67
C ASN A 114 -7.04 9.46 -28.14
N PRO A 115 -6.30 10.30 -27.39
CA PRO A 115 -6.39 10.38 -25.93
C PRO A 115 -7.84 10.40 -25.43
N PHE A 116 -8.11 9.73 -24.33
CA PHE A 116 -9.47 9.60 -23.79
C PHE A 116 -9.51 9.64 -22.26
N GLN A 117 -10.66 10.03 -21.74
CA GLN A 117 -10.92 10.15 -20.32
C GLN A 117 -11.69 8.94 -19.79
N LEU A 118 -11.29 8.51 -18.59
CA LEU A 118 -12.07 7.67 -17.68
C LEU A 118 -12.43 8.52 -16.46
N GLU A 119 -13.65 8.39 -15.93
CA GLU A 119 -14.01 8.89 -14.60
C GLU A 119 -14.44 7.73 -13.71
N ALA A 120 -13.88 7.66 -12.51
CA ALA A 120 -14.20 6.66 -11.50
C ALA A 120 -15.17 7.25 -10.47
N PHE A 121 -16.21 6.49 -10.12
CA PHE A 121 -17.26 6.91 -9.20
C PHE A 121 -17.84 5.69 -8.48
N TYR A 122 -18.47 5.93 -7.33
CA TYR A 122 -19.22 4.88 -6.61
C TYR A 122 -20.55 4.58 -7.34
N SER A 123 -20.81 3.32 -7.68
CA SER A 123 -22.00 2.91 -8.47
C SER A 123 -23.34 3.22 -7.77
N ASP A 124 -23.31 3.44 -6.45
CA ASP A 124 -24.48 3.62 -5.58
C ASP A 124 -24.31 4.90 -4.72
N PRO A 125 -24.66 6.08 -5.27
CA PRO A 125 -24.54 7.37 -4.55
C PRO A 125 -25.43 7.50 -3.31
N ALA A 126 -26.44 6.64 -3.16
CA ALA A 126 -27.36 6.67 -2.01
C ALA A 126 -26.82 5.87 -0.80
N ALA A 127 -25.88 4.93 -1.03
CA ALA A 127 -25.27 4.13 0.03
C ALA A 127 -23.97 4.70 0.61
N ILE A 128 -23.37 5.72 -0.02
CA ILE A 128 -22.20 6.42 0.52
C ILE A 128 -22.63 7.51 1.53
N PRO A 129 -21.87 7.75 2.61
CA PRO A 129 -22.19 8.78 3.60
C PRO A 129 -21.72 10.19 3.18
N TYR A 130 -21.31 10.38 1.92
CA TYR A 130 -20.70 11.61 1.41
C TYR A 130 -21.50 12.12 0.19
N PRO A 131 -21.61 13.45 -0.01
CA PRO A 131 -22.43 14.02 -1.09
C PRO A 131 -21.83 13.87 -2.49
N GLU A 132 -20.55 13.48 -2.58
CA GLU A 132 -19.82 13.32 -3.83
C GLU A 132 -19.55 11.83 -4.09
N ALA A 133 -20.00 11.35 -5.24
CA ALA A 133 -19.79 9.97 -5.70
C ALA A 133 -18.54 9.82 -6.57
N LYS A 134 -18.02 10.91 -7.17
CA LYS A 134 -16.81 10.90 -7.99
C LYS A 134 -15.57 10.70 -7.13
N ILE A 135 -14.76 9.71 -7.51
CA ILE A 135 -13.47 9.38 -6.88
C ILE A 135 -12.36 10.18 -7.57
N GLY A 136 -12.36 10.18 -8.90
CA GLY A 136 -11.32 10.84 -9.69
C GLY A 136 -11.49 10.66 -11.20
N GLN A 137 -10.65 11.37 -11.94
CA GLN A 137 -10.68 11.50 -13.40
C GLN A 137 -9.29 11.19 -13.95
N PHE A 138 -9.21 10.35 -14.97
CA PHE A 138 -7.97 9.79 -15.48
C PHE A 138 -7.91 9.99 -17.00
N VAL A 139 -6.92 10.72 -17.49
CA VAL A 139 -6.73 10.96 -18.93
C VAL A 139 -5.60 10.07 -19.43
N VAL A 140 -5.93 9.13 -20.33
CA VAL A 140 -4.95 8.27 -21.00
C VAL A 140 -4.43 9.02 -22.22
N GLN A 141 -3.15 9.39 -22.20
CA GLN A 141 -2.52 10.24 -23.21
C GLN A 141 -1.70 9.43 -24.24
N ASN A 142 -1.10 10.11 -25.22
CA ASN A 142 -0.09 9.58 -26.16
C ASN A 142 -0.40 8.22 -26.83
N ILE A 143 -1.65 8.00 -27.23
CA ILE A 143 -2.07 6.77 -27.92
C ILE A 143 -1.52 6.78 -29.36
N SER A 144 -0.58 5.89 -29.66
CA SER A 144 -0.09 5.68 -31.02
C SER A 144 -1.20 5.08 -31.89
N GLN A 145 -1.37 5.60 -33.11
CA GLN A 145 -2.30 5.05 -34.09
C GLN A 145 -1.66 3.84 -34.77
N SER A 146 -2.46 2.81 -35.12
CA SER A 146 -1.94 1.73 -35.99
C SER A 146 -1.55 2.31 -37.35
N LYS A 147 -0.58 1.69 -38.02
CA LYS A 147 -0.09 2.09 -39.35
C LYS A 147 -1.22 2.23 -40.38
N ASP A 148 -2.30 1.48 -40.18
CA ASP A 148 -3.47 1.33 -41.05
C ASP A 148 -4.59 2.35 -40.74
N GLY A 149 -4.40 3.24 -39.74
CA GLY A 149 -5.43 4.19 -39.29
C GLY A 149 -6.57 3.55 -38.47
N GLU A 150 -6.46 2.25 -38.15
CA GLU A 150 -7.35 1.53 -37.23
C GLU A 150 -7.29 2.06 -35.78
N LYS A 151 -8.30 1.74 -34.99
CA LYS A 151 -8.34 2.08 -33.56
C LYS A 151 -7.28 1.28 -32.81
N ALA A 152 -6.38 1.97 -32.12
CA ALA A 152 -5.37 1.36 -31.26
C ALA A 152 -6.04 0.60 -30.12
N LYS A 153 -5.58 -0.64 -29.86
CA LYS A 153 -6.04 -1.46 -28.74
C LYS A 153 -5.30 -1.03 -27.48
N VAL A 154 -6.00 -0.37 -26.56
CA VAL A 154 -5.44 0.14 -25.30
C VAL A 154 -5.88 -0.75 -24.15
N LYS A 155 -4.92 -1.37 -23.45
CA LYS A 155 -5.16 -2.03 -22.16
C LYS A 155 -5.03 -1.01 -21.04
N VAL A 156 -5.94 -1.04 -20.07
CA VAL A 156 -5.88 -0.19 -18.86
C VAL A 156 -6.04 -1.08 -17.63
N LYS A 157 -5.00 -1.18 -16.79
CA LYS A 157 -5.04 -1.93 -15.52
C LYS A 157 -5.52 -0.96 -14.44
N VAL A 158 -6.73 -1.18 -13.92
CA VAL A 158 -7.24 -0.48 -12.74
C VAL A 158 -7.08 -1.34 -11.50
N ARG A 159 -6.91 -0.71 -10.34
CA ARG A 159 -6.52 -1.38 -9.10
C ARG A 159 -7.25 -0.76 -7.91
N VAL A 160 -7.65 -1.59 -6.96
CA VAL A 160 -7.75 -1.17 -5.54
C VAL A 160 -6.50 -1.70 -4.84
N ASN A 161 -5.76 -0.81 -4.18
CA ASN A 161 -4.49 -1.16 -3.53
C ASN A 161 -4.69 -1.70 -2.10
N THR A 162 -3.59 -1.99 -1.41
CA THR A 162 -3.54 -2.49 -0.02
C THR A 162 -4.08 -1.52 1.03
N HIS A 163 -4.47 -0.30 0.64
CA HIS A 163 -5.01 0.74 1.50
C HIS A 163 -6.48 1.07 1.13
N GLY A 164 -7.13 0.24 0.31
CA GLY A 164 -8.49 0.47 -0.18
C GLY A 164 -8.62 1.58 -1.24
N ILE A 165 -7.50 2.16 -1.69
CA ILE A 165 -7.51 3.29 -2.63
C ILE A 165 -7.59 2.77 -4.06
N PHE A 166 -8.59 3.26 -4.81
CA PHE A 166 -8.73 3.02 -6.25
C PHE A 166 -7.72 3.86 -7.06
N SER A 167 -7.11 3.28 -8.09
CA SER A 167 -6.37 4.02 -9.11
C SER A 167 -6.36 3.32 -10.47
N VAL A 168 -6.06 4.06 -11.52
CA VAL A 168 -5.56 3.48 -12.78
C VAL A 168 -4.05 3.29 -12.60
N SER A 169 -3.57 2.04 -12.59
CA SER A 169 -2.16 1.74 -12.27
C SER A 169 -1.24 1.77 -13.48
N THR A 170 -1.70 1.27 -14.64
CA THR A 170 -0.97 1.35 -15.92
C THR A 170 -1.95 1.42 -17.09
N ALA A 171 -1.51 2.04 -18.19
CA ALA A 171 -2.17 2.00 -19.48
C ALA A 171 -1.14 1.67 -20.56
N SER A 172 -1.51 0.85 -21.54
CA SER A 172 -0.60 0.47 -22.63
C SER A 172 -1.31 0.25 -23.97
N VAL A 173 -0.69 0.75 -25.04
CA VAL A 173 -1.09 0.45 -26.42
C VAL A 173 -0.52 -0.89 -26.83
N VAL A 174 -1.31 -1.71 -27.49
CA VAL A 174 -0.94 -3.06 -27.94
C VAL A 174 -0.63 -3.01 -29.44
N GLU A 175 0.66 -2.97 -29.78
CA GLU A 175 1.15 -2.96 -31.16
C GLU A 175 1.47 -4.38 -31.64
N LYS A 176 1.14 -4.65 -32.92
CA LYS A 176 1.53 -5.88 -33.63
C LYS A 176 2.86 -5.62 -34.33
N MET A 177 3.87 -6.44 -34.02
CA MET A 177 5.13 -6.48 -34.77
C MET A 177 5.15 -7.76 -35.62
N GLU A 178 5.19 -7.56 -36.93
CA GLU A 178 5.61 -8.60 -37.85
C GLU A 178 7.11 -8.85 -37.62
N VAL A 179 7.52 -10.11 -37.74
CA VAL A 179 8.91 -10.54 -37.54
C VAL A 179 9.38 -11.11 -38.87
N ASP A 180 10.32 -10.42 -39.50
CA ASP A 180 11.00 -10.96 -40.67
C ASP A 180 11.83 -12.18 -40.24
N GLU A 181 11.65 -13.32 -40.90
CA GLU A 181 12.27 -14.61 -40.53
C GLU A 181 13.82 -14.65 -40.73
N VAL A 182 14.44 -13.51 -40.98
CA VAL A 182 15.86 -13.36 -41.36
C VAL A 182 16.80 -13.29 -40.17
N GLU A 183 16.39 -12.68 -39.04
CA GLU A 183 17.28 -12.52 -37.86
C GLU A 183 17.49 -13.84 -37.09
N GLU A 184 16.52 -14.76 -37.12
CA GLU A 184 16.57 -15.98 -36.29
C GLU A 184 17.64 -16.99 -36.79
N GLN A 185 18.09 -16.88 -38.05
CA GLN A 185 19.20 -17.70 -38.59
C GLN A 185 20.60 -17.14 -38.29
N ALA A 186 20.74 -15.84 -37.97
CA ALA A 186 22.03 -15.22 -37.69
C ALA A 186 22.52 -15.45 -36.26
N ALA A 187 21.61 -15.80 -35.33
CA ALA A 187 21.90 -16.01 -33.92
C ALA A 187 22.35 -17.45 -33.57
N ASP A 188 22.00 -18.44 -34.40
CA ASP A 188 22.23 -19.86 -34.13
C ASP A 188 23.57 -20.38 -34.70
N SER A 189 24.10 -19.72 -35.73
CA SER A 189 25.25 -20.22 -36.52
C SER A 189 26.63 -19.76 -36.00
N GLY A 190 26.92 -19.83 -34.70
CA GLY A 190 28.23 -19.38 -34.22
C GLY A 190 28.58 -19.59 -32.74
N LEU A 191 28.91 -20.82 -32.34
CA LEU A 191 29.84 -21.11 -31.21
C LEU A 191 30.28 -22.59 -31.10
N GLU A 192 31.26 -23.03 -31.90
CA GLU A 192 32.04 -24.27 -31.63
C GLU A 192 33.55 -23.99 -31.81
N GLY A 193 34.34 -24.01 -30.73
CA GLY A 193 35.70 -23.42 -30.80
C GLY A 193 36.68 -23.58 -29.62
N LYS A 194 36.74 -24.75 -28.97
CA LYS A 194 37.87 -25.21 -28.11
C LYS A 194 38.33 -24.34 -26.91
N ASN A 195 37.73 -24.64 -25.76
CA ASN A 195 38.40 -25.07 -24.51
C ASN A 195 39.93 -24.85 -24.34
N GLN A 196 40.32 -24.02 -23.37
CA GLN A 196 41.29 -24.33 -22.29
C GLN A 196 41.03 -23.33 -21.14
N GLY A 197 41.32 -23.67 -19.86
CA GLY A 197 40.85 -22.86 -18.71
C GLY A 197 41.86 -22.61 -17.58
N SER A 198 41.45 -21.78 -16.63
CA SER A 198 42.11 -21.51 -15.33
C SER A 198 41.09 -21.00 -14.30
N VAL A 199 41.38 -21.15 -13.01
CA VAL A 199 40.54 -20.66 -11.90
C VAL A 199 40.98 -19.26 -11.44
N ASP A 200 40.05 -18.38 -11.01
CA ASP A 200 39.87 -18.06 -9.58
C ASP A 200 38.66 -17.13 -9.28
N ALA A 201 38.25 -17.14 -8.00
CA ALA A 201 37.51 -16.17 -7.15
C ALA A 201 36.43 -15.16 -7.68
N MET A 202 35.33 -15.06 -6.89
CA MET A 202 34.49 -13.86 -6.59
C MET A 202 33.57 -13.29 -7.72
N GLU A 203 32.39 -12.69 -7.47
CA GLU A 203 31.61 -12.42 -6.24
C GLU A 203 30.08 -12.30 -6.50
N GLU A 204 29.29 -12.08 -5.43
CA GLU A 204 27.85 -11.71 -5.34
C GLU A 204 26.77 -12.49 -6.14
N ASP A 205 25.96 -13.26 -5.40
CA ASP A 205 24.64 -13.77 -5.82
C ASP A 205 23.52 -12.78 -5.41
N LYS A 206 22.47 -12.64 -6.24
CA LYS A 206 21.26 -11.84 -5.93
C LYS A 206 20.00 -12.64 -6.28
N PRO A 207 18.99 -12.67 -5.37
CA PRO A 207 18.00 -13.72 -5.34
C PRO A 207 17.00 -13.65 -6.50
N GLY A 208 16.64 -14.82 -7.03
CA GLY A 208 15.60 -14.96 -8.04
C GLY A 208 14.22 -14.57 -7.50
N GLN A 209 13.52 -13.72 -8.25
CA GLN A 209 12.15 -13.30 -7.97
C GLN A 209 11.19 -14.42 -8.41
N GLN A 210 10.70 -15.21 -7.45
CA GLN A 210 9.72 -16.27 -7.70
C GLN A 210 8.29 -15.70 -7.71
N ASP A 211 7.78 -15.38 -8.90
CA ASP A 211 6.38 -15.06 -9.09
C ASP A 211 5.51 -16.30 -8.85
N HIS A 212 4.61 -16.21 -7.86
CA HIS A 212 3.45 -17.11 -7.73
C HIS A 212 2.19 -16.43 -8.29
N PRO A 213 1.24 -17.20 -8.85
CA PRO A 213 0.60 -16.81 -10.12
C PRO A 213 -0.58 -15.82 -10.01
N GLU A 214 -0.69 -14.91 -11.00
CA GLU A 214 -1.92 -14.16 -11.27
C GLU A 214 -3.06 -15.16 -11.63
N ALA A 215 -4.10 -15.19 -10.81
CA ALA A 215 -5.24 -16.09 -11.00
C ALA A 215 -6.22 -15.58 -12.08
N GLY A 216 -6.36 -16.33 -13.18
CA GLY A 216 -7.56 -16.37 -14.01
C GLY A 216 -7.86 -15.13 -14.87
N THR A 217 -7.23 -15.03 -16.04
CA THR A 217 -7.74 -14.14 -17.10
C THR A 217 -8.92 -14.79 -17.83
N GLN A 218 -10.13 -14.26 -17.65
CA GLN A 218 -11.26 -14.47 -18.56
C GLN A 218 -11.73 -13.12 -19.14
N PRO A 219 -11.72 -12.94 -20.47
CA PRO A 219 -12.26 -11.75 -21.11
C PRO A 219 -13.39 -12.08 -22.11
N GLN A 220 -14.65 -11.82 -21.74
CA GLN A 220 -15.67 -11.45 -22.72
C GLN A 220 -16.93 -10.85 -22.07
N VAL A 221 -17.33 -9.68 -22.56
CA VAL A 221 -18.73 -9.24 -22.59
C VAL A 221 -18.95 -8.64 -23.97
N GLN A 222 -19.87 -9.23 -24.73
CA GLN A 222 -20.57 -8.60 -25.84
C GLN A 222 -22.06 -8.84 -25.59
N THR A 223 -22.88 -7.84 -25.83
CA THR A 223 -24.33 -7.86 -25.60
C THR A 223 -25.05 -7.69 -26.92
N ASP A 224 -25.90 -8.66 -27.26
CA ASP A 224 -27.07 -8.48 -28.12
C ASP A 224 -28.08 -9.61 -27.82
N GLU A 225 -29.35 -9.35 -28.09
CA GLU A 225 -30.46 -10.32 -27.94
C GLU A 225 -30.51 -11.28 -29.17
N GLN A 226 -31.25 -12.39 -29.25
CA GLN A 226 -32.47 -12.84 -28.55
C GLN A 226 -32.63 -14.41 -28.65
N PRO A 227 -33.83 -15.05 -28.62
CA PRO A 227 -34.28 -15.97 -27.55
C PRO A 227 -34.05 -17.49 -27.76
N SER A 228 -34.51 -18.30 -26.77
CA SER A 228 -34.49 -19.79 -26.69
C SER A 228 -35.92 -20.38 -26.56
N PRO A 229 -36.19 -21.71 -26.40
CA PRO A 229 -35.32 -22.92 -26.39
C PRO A 229 -35.66 -23.86 -27.60
N PRO A 230 -35.93 -25.21 -27.60
CA PRO A 230 -36.18 -26.25 -26.55
C PRO A 230 -35.20 -27.48 -26.50
N PRO A 231 -35.29 -28.35 -25.46
CA PRO A 231 -34.66 -29.71 -25.36
C PRO A 231 -35.57 -30.82 -25.98
N PRO A 232 -35.36 -32.18 -25.88
CA PRO A 232 -34.46 -32.99 -25.01
C PRO A 232 -33.78 -34.25 -25.66
N GLU A 233 -33.37 -35.23 -24.82
CA GLU A 233 -33.05 -36.67 -25.08
C GLU A 233 -31.95 -36.99 -26.14
N SER A 234 -30.79 -37.65 -25.89
CA SER A 234 -30.47 -38.88 -25.12
C SER A 234 -29.00 -39.32 -25.47
N THR A 235 -28.26 -40.29 -24.90
CA THR A 235 -28.12 -40.94 -23.56
C THR A 235 -26.81 -41.78 -23.50
N ALA A 236 -26.24 -41.98 -22.30
CA ALA A 236 -25.43 -43.13 -21.82
C ALA A 236 -23.97 -43.44 -22.31
N GLU A 237 -23.06 -43.46 -21.31
CA GLU A 237 -22.03 -44.49 -20.98
C GLU A 237 -20.70 -44.66 -21.78
N GLU A 238 -19.79 -45.47 -21.21
CA GLU A 238 -18.32 -45.42 -21.38
C GLU A 238 -17.65 -46.67 -22.00
N HIS A 239 -16.42 -46.48 -22.49
CA HIS A 239 -15.28 -47.42 -22.45
C HIS A 239 -15.43 -48.91 -22.91
N ARG A 240 -14.63 -49.32 -23.93
CA ARG A 240 -13.38 -50.12 -23.70
C ARG A 240 -12.50 -50.33 -24.95
N MET A 241 -11.28 -50.82 -24.70
CA MET A 241 -10.11 -50.95 -25.59
C MET A 241 -10.12 -52.15 -26.55
N ALA A 242 -9.42 -52.01 -27.70
CA ALA A 242 -8.60 -53.00 -28.46
C ALA A 242 -8.67 -52.70 -29.98
N ASP A 243 -7.70 -52.93 -30.87
CA ASP A 243 -6.22 -53.06 -30.83
C ASP A 243 -5.75 -52.84 -32.32
N ASN A 244 -4.45 -52.95 -32.60
CA ASN A 244 -3.77 -52.79 -33.90
C ASN A 244 -4.48 -53.37 -35.14
N GLU A 245 -4.43 -52.63 -36.26
CA GLU A 245 -3.48 -52.97 -37.34
C GLU A 245 -3.15 -51.78 -38.27
N LYS A 246 -2.04 -51.90 -39.03
CA LYS A 246 -1.51 -50.84 -39.90
C LYS A 246 -2.01 -50.94 -41.35
N VAL A 247 -2.44 -49.83 -41.93
CA VAL A 247 -2.27 -49.58 -43.38
C VAL A 247 -1.84 -48.13 -43.60
N GLU A 248 -0.61 -47.93 -44.08
CA GLU A 248 -0.18 -46.61 -44.56
C GLU A 248 -0.83 -46.31 -45.92
N LYS A 249 -1.48 -45.14 -46.03
CA LYS A 249 -1.74 -44.49 -47.32
C LYS A 249 -1.26 -43.05 -47.26
N LYS A 250 -0.23 -42.74 -48.04
CA LYS A 250 0.14 -41.35 -48.33
C LYS A 250 -1.00 -40.70 -49.11
N SER A 251 -1.43 -39.54 -48.66
CA SER A 251 -2.27 -38.62 -49.43
C SER A 251 -1.65 -37.24 -49.34
N ASP A 252 -1.10 -36.75 -50.45
CA ASP A 252 -0.53 -35.40 -50.51
C ASP A 252 -1.62 -34.36 -50.22
N LYS A 253 -1.35 -33.53 -49.21
CA LYS A 253 -1.96 -32.20 -49.06
C LYS A 253 -0.85 -31.17 -49.23
N PRO A 254 -1.10 -30.04 -49.91
CA PRO A 254 -0.12 -28.96 -49.94
C PRO A 254 0.11 -28.43 -48.52
N PRO A 255 1.33 -27.96 -48.19
CA PRO A 255 1.61 -27.40 -46.89
C PRO A 255 0.75 -26.15 -46.67
N GLU A 256 -0.05 -26.15 -45.60
CA GLU A 256 -0.69 -24.92 -45.15
C GLU A 256 0.40 -23.91 -44.78
N ALA A 257 0.31 -22.70 -45.34
CA ALA A 257 1.26 -21.63 -45.03
C ALA A 257 1.19 -21.33 -43.53
N LYS A 258 2.31 -21.60 -42.82
CA LYS A 258 2.46 -21.22 -41.42
C LYS A 258 2.25 -19.71 -41.33
N LYS A 259 1.18 -19.27 -40.68
CA LYS A 259 0.96 -17.85 -40.43
C LYS A 259 2.15 -17.31 -39.62
N PRO A 260 2.74 -16.16 -39.99
CA PRO A 260 3.92 -15.64 -39.31
C PRO A 260 3.63 -15.44 -37.82
N LYS A 261 4.61 -15.74 -36.97
CA LYS A 261 4.50 -15.58 -35.50
C LYS A 261 4.53 -14.09 -35.13
N MET A 262 3.39 -13.43 -35.24
CA MET A 262 3.22 -12.02 -34.85
C MET A 262 3.66 -11.82 -33.38
N LYS A 263 4.74 -11.07 -33.14
CA LYS A 263 5.13 -10.67 -31.78
C LYS A 263 4.27 -9.47 -31.38
N VAL A 264 3.79 -9.46 -30.14
CA VAL A 264 2.90 -8.39 -29.64
C VAL A 264 3.65 -7.59 -28.60
N LYS A 265 3.79 -6.28 -28.83
CA LYS A 265 4.44 -5.34 -27.91
C LYS A 265 3.36 -4.52 -27.19
N ASN A 266 3.42 -4.47 -25.86
CA ASN A 266 2.68 -3.46 -25.11
C ASN A 266 3.63 -2.25 -24.92
N ILE A 267 3.19 -1.05 -25.28
CA ILE A 267 3.90 0.20 -25.04
C ILE A 267 3.12 0.96 -23.97
N GLU A 268 3.72 1.22 -22.81
CA GLU A 268 3.06 1.99 -21.76
C GLU A 268 2.88 3.46 -22.18
N VAL A 269 1.74 4.04 -21.79
CA VAL A 269 1.38 5.43 -22.10
C VAL A 269 1.04 6.18 -20.82
N PRO A 270 1.39 7.49 -20.72
CA PRO A 270 1.16 8.27 -19.52
C PRO A 270 -0.33 8.43 -19.20
N ILE A 271 -0.62 8.43 -17.91
CA ILE A 271 -1.94 8.69 -17.33
C ILE A 271 -1.83 9.95 -16.47
N GLU A 272 -2.64 10.95 -16.77
CA GLU A 272 -2.87 12.07 -15.87
C GLU A 272 -4.02 11.71 -14.92
N ALA A 273 -3.83 11.86 -13.61
CA ALA A 273 -4.80 11.44 -12.60
C ALA A 273 -5.19 12.61 -11.69
N ASN A 274 -6.46 13.01 -11.75
CA ASN A 274 -7.05 14.12 -11.01
C ASN A 274 -8.12 13.59 -10.06
N PHE A 275 -7.74 13.37 -8.79
CA PHE A 275 -8.63 12.87 -7.74
C PHE A 275 -9.39 14.02 -7.05
N VAL A 276 -10.64 13.77 -6.62
CA VAL A 276 -11.48 14.84 -6.02
C VAL A 276 -11.00 15.25 -4.62
N TRP A 277 -10.48 14.29 -3.84
CA TRP A 277 -10.11 14.46 -2.43
C TRP A 277 -8.58 14.47 -2.19
N GLN A 278 -7.78 14.70 -3.23
CA GLN A 278 -6.32 14.78 -3.11
C GLN A 278 -5.85 16.21 -2.86
N LEU A 279 -4.96 16.41 -1.89
CA LEU A 279 -4.29 17.69 -1.66
C LEU A 279 -3.35 18.02 -2.83
N GLY A 280 -3.45 19.24 -3.35
CA GLY A 280 -2.47 19.78 -4.32
C GLY A 280 -1.07 19.87 -3.71
N LYS A 281 -0.04 19.66 -4.53
CA LYS A 281 1.36 19.57 -4.08
C LYS A 281 1.82 20.80 -3.29
N ASP A 282 1.43 21.99 -3.72
CA ASP A 282 1.85 23.25 -3.09
C ASP A 282 1.24 23.41 -1.68
N LEU A 283 -0.02 22.99 -1.53
CA LEU A 283 -0.73 22.99 -0.24
C LEU A 283 -0.16 21.92 0.70
N LEU A 284 0.19 20.74 0.18
CA LEU A 284 0.87 19.69 0.94
C LEU A 284 2.26 20.14 1.41
N ASN A 285 3.04 20.77 0.53
CA ASN A 285 4.35 21.34 0.88
C ASN A 285 4.23 22.42 1.97
N MET A 286 3.23 23.30 1.88
CA MET A 286 2.95 24.31 2.90
C MET A 286 2.62 23.69 4.27
N TYR A 287 1.84 22.59 4.30
CA TYR A 287 1.57 21.87 5.54
C TYR A 287 2.84 21.20 6.11
N ILE A 288 3.68 20.58 5.27
CA ILE A 288 4.96 20.00 5.68
C ILE A 288 5.91 21.06 6.26
N GLU A 289 5.98 22.25 5.65
CA GLU A 289 6.81 23.36 6.13
C GLU A 289 6.32 23.89 7.49
N ASN A 290 4.99 23.97 7.69
CA ASN A 290 4.41 24.43 8.94
C ASN A 290 4.54 23.40 10.07
N GLU A 291 4.36 22.10 9.77
CA GLU A 291 4.66 21.01 10.70
C GLU A 291 6.13 21.03 11.13
N GLY A 292 7.06 21.23 10.18
CA GLY A 292 8.48 21.37 10.47
C GLY A 292 8.82 22.55 11.40
N LYS A 293 8.06 23.65 11.35
CA LYS A 293 8.21 24.78 12.29
C LYS A 293 7.72 24.43 13.69
N MET A 294 6.59 23.74 13.81
CA MET A 294 6.05 23.30 15.11
C MET A 294 6.99 22.27 15.77
N ILE A 295 7.45 21.27 15.03
CA ILE A 295 8.45 20.28 15.52
C ILE A 295 9.75 20.97 15.96
N LEU A 296 10.20 22.01 15.26
CA LEU A 296 11.38 22.78 15.66
C LEU A 296 11.12 23.58 16.95
N GLN A 297 9.95 24.19 17.11
CA GLN A 297 9.56 24.91 18.32
C GLN A 297 9.47 23.97 19.53
N ASP A 298 8.78 22.83 19.40
CA ASP A 298 8.68 21.81 20.45
C ASP A 298 10.07 21.28 20.86
N LYS A 299 10.97 21.11 19.88
CA LYS A 299 12.35 20.71 20.15
C LYS A 299 13.12 21.79 20.93
N LEU A 300 13.02 23.06 20.53
CA LEU A 300 13.70 24.16 21.22
C LEU A 300 13.17 24.35 22.65
N GLU A 301 11.86 24.22 22.85
CA GLU A 301 11.23 24.27 24.17
C GLU A 301 11.62 23.08 25.04
N LYS A 302 11.73 21.87 24.46
CA LYS A 302 12.32 20.74 25.18
C LYS A 302 13.78 21.02 25.56
N GLU A 303 14.63 21.45 24.64
CA GLU A 303 16.04 21.75 24.93
C GLU A 303 16.22 22.90 25.96
N ARG A 304 15.24 23.79 26.09
CA ARG A 304 15.17 24.83 27.13
C ARG A 304 14.84 24.22 28.50
N ASN A 305 13.81 23.39 28.58
CA ASN A 305 13.41 22.75 29.84
C ASN A 305 14.44 21.71 30.31
N ASP A 306 15.00 20.90 29.41
CA ASP A 306 16.11 19.99 29.71
C ASP A 306 17.32 20.76 30.30
N ALA A 307 17.58 21.99 29.84
CA ALA A 307 18.63 22.85 30.40
C ALA A 307 18.28 23.46 31.76
N LYS A 308 17.02 23.88 31.98
CA LYS A 308 16.53 24.34 33.30
C LYS A 308 16.66 23.23 34.35
N ASN A 309 16.15 22.04 34.01
CA ASN A 309 16.22 20.85 34.84
C ASN A 309 17.66 20.48 35.21
N ALA A 310 18.63 20.69 34.32
CA ALA A 310 20.05 20.43 34.60
C ALA A 310 20.70 21.41 35.60
N VAL A 311 20.15 22.63 35.77
CA VAL A 311 20.53 23.55 36.87
C VAL A 311 19.91 23.07 38.17
N GLU A 312 18.61 22.74 38.15
CA GLU A 312 17.83 22.28 39.31
C GLU A 312 18.40 20.95 39.88
N GLU A 313 18.70 19.98 39.02
CA GLU A 313 19.35 18.71 39.38
C GLU A 313 20.72 18.94 40.04
N TYR A 314 21.55 19.83 39.49
CA TYR A 314 22.86 20.15 40.08
C TYR A 314 22.73 20.81 41.46
N VAL A 315 21.76 21.73 41.63
CA VAL A 315 21.50 22.39 42.92
C VAL A 315 21.11 21.37 43.99
N TYR A 316 20.20 20.44 43.69
CA TYR A 316 19.80 19.40 44.64
C TYR A 316 20.90 18.36 44.87
N GLU A 317 21.61 17.91 43.84
CA GLU A 317 22.70 16.93 43.94
C GLU A 317 23.85 17.48 44.82
N TYR A 318 24.24 18.75 44.64
CA TYR A 318 25.30 19.34 45.44
C TYR A 318 24.87 19.68 46.86
N ARG A 319 23.61 20.08 47.10
CA ARG A 319 23.09 20.25 48.48
C ARG A 319 23.12 18.93 49.28
N ASP A 320 22.82 17.79 48.65
CA ASP A 320 22.98 16.47 49.28
C ASP A 320 24.47 16.10 49.47
N LYS A 321 25.31 16.26 48.44
CA LYS A 321 26.77 16.01 48.55
C LYS A 321 27.43 16.80 49.69
N LEU A 322 27.12 18.08 49.83
CA LEU A 322 27.69 18.97 50.86
C LEU A 322 27.26 18.56 52.27
N SER A 323 25.98 18.24 52.46
CA SER A 323 25.45 17.82 53.77
C SER A 323 25.81 16.37 54.15
N GLY A 324 26.11 15.52 53.16
CA GLY A 324 26.57 14.14 53.32
C GLY A 324 28.09 13.97 53.16
N PRO A 325 28.56 13.41 52.03
CA PRO A 325 29.95 12.96 51.87
C PRO A 325 31.01 14.08 51.85
N TYR A 326 30.72 15.25 51.26
CA TYR A 326 31.71 16.30 50.99
C TYR A 326 31.92 17.26 52.17
N GLY A 327 30.94 17.41 53.08
CA GLY A 327 31.03 18.28 54.27
C GLY A 327 32.10 17.91 55.29
N ARG A 328 32.92 16.87 55.04
CA ARG A 328 34.12 16.51 55.81
C ARG A 328 35.44 16.91 55.14
N PHE A 329 35.39 17.45 53.93
CA PHE A 329 36.56 17.76 53.09
C PHE A 329 36.64 19.24 52.67
N ILE A 330 35.60 20.02 52.98
CA ILE A 330 35.45 21.46 52.69
C ILE A 330 35.51 22.24 54.03
N SER A 331 35.94 23.50 54.03
CA SER A 331 35.96 24.33 55.25
C SER A 331 34.56 24.85 55.61
N GLU A 332 34.33 25.23 56.88
CA GLU A 332 33.04 25.80 57.30
C GLU A 332 32.72 27.14 56.59
N GLU A 333 33.74 27.89 56.16
CA GLU A 333 33.61 29.17 55.44
C GLU A 333 33.22 28.93 53.97
N ASP A 334 33.91 28.01 53.29
CA ASP A 334 33.62 27.62 51.89
C ASP A 334 32.25 26.94 51.78
N LEU A 335 31.89 26.09 52.74
CA LEU A 335 30.61 25.39 52.78
C LEU A 335 29.43 26.36 52.94
N GLY A 336 29.59 27.40 53.78
CA GLY A 336 28.62 28.48 53.90
C GLY A 336 28.44 29.23 52.58
N CYS A 337 29.54 29.73 52.02
CA CYS A 337 29.55 30.49 50.77
C CYS A 337 28.89 29.72 49.61
N PHE A 338 29.27 28.46 49.38
CA PHE A 338 28.72 27.67 48.29
C PHE A 338 27.26 27.25 48.56
N SER A 339 26.88 26.99 49.82
CA SER A 339 25.47 26.74 50.17
C SER A 339 24.57 27.98 50.01
N GLU A 340 25.10 29.19 50.15
CA GLU A 340 24.40 30.44 49.83
C GLU A 340 24.21 30.54 48.31
N ILE A 341 25.26 30.36 47.49
CA ILE A 341 25.19 30.37 46.01
C ILE A 341 24.16 29.37 45.45
N LEU A 342 24.11 28.15 46.00
CA LEU A 342 23.10 27.15 45.60
C LEU A 342 21.68 27.58 45.95
N THR A 343 21.49 28.27 47.09
CA THR A 343 20.17 28.72 47.55
C THR A 343 19.72 30.00 46.82
N GLU A 344 20.62 30.91 46.47
CA GLU A 344 20.34 32.02 45.55
C GLU A 344 19.94 31.51 44.16
N THR A 345 20.58 30.44 43.67
CA THR A 345 20.26 29.87 42.35
C THR A 345 18.95 29.08 42.37
N GLU A 346 18.60 28.42 43.48
CA GLU A 346 17.26 27.83 43.70
C GLU A 346 16.17 28.89 43.68
N ASN A 347 16.34 29.98 44.45
CA ASN A 347 15.38 31.10 44.44
C ASN A 347 15.23 31.70 43.04
N TRP A 348 16.35 31.92 42.33
CA TRP A 348 16.34 32.44 40.98
C TRP A 348 15.55 31.54 40.00
N LEU A 349 15.69 30.20 40.05
CA LEU A 349 14.96 29.27 39.18
C LEU A 349 13.42 29.34 39.28
N TYR A 350 12.91 29.82 40.43
CA TYR A 350 11.48 30.01 40.71
C TYR A 350 11.03 31.49 40.70
N GLU A 351 11.94 32.43 40.42
CA GLU A 351 11.66 33.87 40.26
C GLU A 351 12.10 34.34 38.86
N ASP A 352 13.09 35.24 38.74
CA ASP A 352 13.57 35.81 37.46
C ASP A 352 14.05 34.74 36.44
N GLY A 353 14.41 33.55 36.92
CA GLY A 353 14.82 32.39 36.16
C GLY A 353 13.69 31.46 35.73
N GLU A 354 12.41 31.78 35.97
CA GLU A 354 11.31 30.86 35.62
C GLU A 354 11.25 30.59 34.12
N ASP A 355 11.29 31.64 33.30
CA ASP A 355 11.05 31.60 31.86
C ASP A 355 12.21 32.19 31.02
N GLN A 356 13.44 31.84 31.38
CA GLN A 356 14.64 32.28 30.67
C GLN A 356 14.95 31.44 29.41
N SER A 357 15.80 32.01 28.55
CA SER A 357 16.28 31.32 27.35
C SER A 357 17.27 30.20 27.68
N ARG A 358 17.33 29.16 26.83
CA ARG A 358 18.21 27.99 27.01
C ARG A 358 19.66 28.35 27.36
N GLN A 359 20.22 29.40 26.74
CA GLN A 359 21.61 29.80 26.97
C GLN A 359 21.83 30.28 28.41
N VAL A 360 20.87 30.98 29.02
CA VAL A 360 20.99 31.50 30.39
C VAL A 360 21.09 30.35 31.40
N TYR A 361 20.34 29.27 31.22
CA TYR A 361 20.48 28.07 32.08
C TYR A 361 21.83 27.36 31.88
N VAL A 362 22.33 27.30 30.64
CA VAL A 362 23.66 26.72 30.35
C VAL A 362 24.77 27.56 30.99
N ASP A 363 24.70 28.88 30.87
CA ASP A 363 25.65 29.81 31.48
C ASP A 363 25.59 29.73 33.01
N LYS A 364 24.38 29.68 33.61
CA LYS A 364 24.18 29.52 35.06
C LYS A 364 24.74 28.19 35.58
N LEU A 365 24.53 27.08 34.84
CA LEU A 365 25.13 25.79 35.16
C LEU A 365 26.67 25.81 35.04
N GLN A 366 27.22 26.64 34.15
CA GLN A 366 28.66 26.83 34.03
C GLN A 366 29.23 27.69 35.16
N GLU A 367 28.54 28.75 35.61
CA GLU A 367 28.89 29.51 36.81
C GLU A 367 28.97 28.59 38.04
N LEU A 368 27.94 27.76 38.26
CA LEU A 368 27.88 26.80 39.36
C LEU A 368 29.01 25.74 39.36
N LYS A 369 29.62 25.48 38.19
CA LYS A 369 30.73 24.52 37.99
C LYS A 369 32.11 25.17 37.93
N VAL A 370 32.17 26.51 37.93
CA VAL A 370 33.42 27.28 38.09
C VAL A 370 33.63 27.67 39.56
N ASN A 371 32.57 27.58 40.38
CA ASN A 371 32.59 27.78 41.82
C ASN A 371 32.59 26.44 42.61
N GLU A 372 32.93 25.32 41.95
CA GLU A 372 33.20 23.97 42.54
C GLU A 372 34.71 23.80 42.82
#